data_AF-A0A094C060-F1
#
_entry.id   AF-A0A094C060-F1
#
_cell.length_a   1.000
_cell.length_b   1.000
_cell.length_c   1.000
_cell.angle_alpha   90.00
_cell.angle_beta   90.00
_cell.angle_gamma   90.00
#
_symmetry.space_group_name_H-M   'P 1'
#
loop_
_entity.id
_entity.type
_entity.pdbx_description
1 polymer ?
#
loop_
_entity_poly.entity_id
_entity_poly.type
_entity_poly.pdbx_seq_one_letter_code
_entity_poly.pdbx_strand_id
1 'polypeptide(L)'
;PTDFFAEMVKADEHMAKIKAKLVEAAAGKKASAEARKQRDLKKFGKQVQNAKLQERQKEKTKTMEKIKDLKRKRQGGDGPTGTNEADMFDVALDEASKPEGRDRSEKRNKRNKKDEKYGFGGKKRHAKSNDAHTTGDLTGFSSRKMKGQSRPGAAKARPGKARRAGKK
;
A
#
# COMPACT_ATOMS: atom_id res chain seq x y z
N PRO A 1 26.46 -48.40 24.11
CA PRO A 1 26.83 -47.77 22.82
C PRO A 1 25.56 -47.28 22.11
N THR A 2 25.57 -46.12 21.47
CA THR A 2 24.42 -45.62 20.68
C THR A 2 24.14 -46.47 19.45
N ASP A 3 25.10 -47.31 19.07
CA ASP A 3 25.10 -48.05 17.81
C ASP A 3 24.70 -49.53 18.02
N PHE A 4 24.18 -49.87 19.20
CA PHE A 4 23.62 -51.18 19.48
C PHE A 4 22.08 -51.08 19.54
N PHE A 5 21.43 -51.48 18.45
CA PHE A 5 19.97 -51.47 18.31
C PHE A 5 19.41 -52.85 18.60
N ALA A 6 19.04 -53.08 19.86
CA ALA A 6 18.29 -54.25 20.29
C ALA A 6 16.81 -53.89 20.50
N GLU A 7 15.97 -54.92 20.63
CA GLU A 7 14.54 -54.73 20.91
C GLU A 7 14.34 -53.92 22.19
N MET A 8 13.62 -52.79 22.07
CA MET A 8 13.28 -51.93 23.19
C MET A 8 11.92 -52.34 23.78
N VAL A 9 11.70 -52.02 25.07
CA VAL A 9 10.44 -52.29 25.79
C VAL A 9 9.20 -51.69 25.10
N LYS A 10 9.38 -50.64 24.29
CA LYS A 10 8.30 -50.02 23.51
C LYS A 10 8.66 -50.10 22.03
N ALA A 11 7.70 -50.58 21.23
CA ALA A 11 7.82 -50.59 19.78
C ALA A 11 8.00 -49.16 19.22
N ASP A 12 8.80 -49.04 18.16
CA ASP A 12 9.09 -47.76 17.51
C ASP A 12 7.84 -47.07 16.98
N GLU A 13 6.84 -47.84 16.53
CA GLU A 13 5.55 -47.30 16.11
C GLU A 13 4.84 -46.54 17.23
N HIS A 14 4.91 -47.05 18.46
CA HIS A 14 4.31 -46.38 19.61
C HIS A 14 5.08 -45.10 19.96
N MET A 15 6.41 -45.12 19.89
CA MET A 15 7.23 -43.93 20.09
C MET A 15 7.03 -42.89 18.98
N ALA A 16 6.80 -43.31 17.73
CA ALA A 16 6.46 -42.42 16.62
C ALA A 16 5.12 -41.73 16.85
N LYS A 17 4.09 -42.44 17.35
CA LYS A 17 2.80 -41.86 17.74
C LYS A 17 2.96 -40.82 18.85
N ILE A 18 3.81 -41.09 19.85
CA ILE A 18 4.10 -40.12 20.92
C ILE A 18 4.79 -38.87 20.35
N LYS A 19 5.82 -39.03 19.51
CA LYS A 19 6.51 -37.91 18.86
C LYS A 19 5.54 -37.07 18.02
N ALA A 20 4.66 -37.71 17.25
CA ALA A 20 3.63 -37.03 16.47
C ALA A 20 2.69 -36.19 17.35
N LYS A 21 2.19 -36.75 18.46
CA LYS A 21 1.35 -36.01 19.42
C LYS A 21 2.07 -34.82 20.06
N LEU A 22 3.36 -34.96 20.37
CA LEU A 22 4.16 -33.85 20.91
C LEU A 22 4.33 -32.72 19.89
N VAL A 23 4.58 -33.06 18.62
CA VAL A 23 4.66 -32.08 17.53
C VAL A 23 3.32 -31.40 17.31
N GLU A 24 2.22 -32.15 17.30
CA GLU A 24 0.86 -31.62 17.16
C GLU A 24 0.51 -30.66 18.30
N ALA A 25 0.80 -31.03 19.55
CA ALA A 25 0.59 -30.16 20.71
C ALA A 25 1.41 -28.86 20.63
N ALA A 26 2.67 -28.95 20.20
CA ALA A 26 3.51 -27.78 19.98
C ALA A 26 2.97 -26.89 18.84
N ALA A 27 2.51 -27.49 17.75
CA ALA A 27 1.90 -26.77 16.62
C ALA A 27 0.59 -26.08 17.04
N GLY A 28 -0.27 -26.75 17.82
CA GLY A 28 -1.51 -26.16 18.34
C GLY A 28 -1.27 -24.95 19.24
N LYS A 29 -0.23 -24.99 20.09
CA LYS A 29 0.18 -23.83 20.90
C LYS A 29 0.66 -22.66 20.02
N LYS A 30 1.46 -22.93 18.99
CA LYS A 30 1.92 -21.91 18.04
C LYS A 30 0.76 -21.29 17.26
N ALA A 31 -0.14 -22.11 16.71
CA ALA A 31 -1.31 -21.66 15.97
C ALA A 31 -2.22 -20.77 16.83
N SER A 32 -2.43 -21.13 18.10
CA SER A 32 -3.22 -20.33 19.04
C SER A 32 -2.58 -18.95 19.31
N ALA A 33 -1.26 -18.91 19.46
CA ALA A 33 -0.52 -17.66 19.64
C ALA A 33 -0.57 -16.78 18.38
N GLU A 34 -0.43 -17.38 17.19
CA GLU A 34 -0.54 -16.66 15.92
C GLU A 34 -1.96 -16.14 15.69
N ALA A 35 -2.99 -16.91 16.04
CA ALA A 35 -4.38 -16.46 15.96
C ALA A 35 -4.64 -15.25 16.87
N ARG A 36 -4.09 -15.23 18.08
CA ARG A 36 -4.15 -14.06 18.97
C ARG A 36 -3.46 -12.84 18.34
N LYS A 37 -2.22 -13.02 17.87
CA LYS A 37 -1.47 -11.95 17.16
C LYS A 37 -2.25 -11.40 15.96
N GLN A 38 -2.84 -12.28 15.13
CA GLN A 38 -3.64 -11.84 13.98
C GLN A 38 -4.90 -11.08 14.39
N ARG A 39 -5.55 -11.45 15.50
CA ARG A 39 -6.68 -10.68 16.04
C ARG A 39 -6.25 -9.28 16.48
N ASP A 40 -5.12 -9.17 17.16
CA ASP A 40 -4.58 -7.87 17.60
C ASP A 40 -4.17 -7.01 16.41
N LEU A 41 -3.53 -7.59 15.40
CA LEU A 41 -3.20 -6.90 14.15
C LEU A 41 -4.45 -6.40 13.41
N LYS A 42 -5.54 -7.17 13.41
CA LYS A 42 -6.81 -6.75 12.80
C LYS A 42 -7.50 -5.65 13.63
N LYS A 43 -7.48 -5.78 14.96
CA LYS A 43 -8.11 -4.83 15.89
C LYS A 43 -7.40 -3.49 15.88
N PHE A 44 -6.08 -3.49 15.95
CA PHE A 44 -5.26 -2.27 16.09
C PHE A 44 -4.61 -1.80 14.78
N GLY A 45 -4.74 -2.56 13.68
CA GLY A 45 -4.05 -2.26 12.43
C GLY A 45 -4.29 -0.84 11.89
N LYS A 46 -5.54 -0.34 11.95
CA LYS A 46 -5.84 1.03 11.53
C LYS A 46 -5.26 2.09 12.48
N GLN A 47 -5.31 1.82 13.79
CA GLN A 47 -4.75 2.72 14.80
C GLN A 47 -3.23 2.83 14.63
N VAL A 48 -2.55 1.69 14.40
CA VAL A 48 -1.11 1.64 14.12
C VAL A 48 -0.76 2.39 12.84
N GLN A 49 -1.56 2.25 11.77
CA GLN A 49 -1.34 3.00 10.53
C GLN A 49 -1.43 4.52 10.74
N ASN A 50 -2.46 4.98 11.46
CA ASN A 50 -2.67 6.40 11.75
C ASN A 50 -1.57 6.95 12.67
N ALA A 51 -1.23 6.22 13.74
CA ALA A 51 -0.16 6.58 14.66
C ALA A 51 1.19 6.70 13.93
N LYS A 52 1.52 5.76 13.05
CA LYS A 52 2.74 5.80 12.24
C LYS A 52 2.79 6.97 11.27
N LEU A 53 1.64 7.35 10.68
CA LEU A 53 1.57 8.55 9.84
C LEU A 53 1.77 9.83 10.65
N GLN A 54 1.15 9.93 11.83
CA GLN A 54 1.30 11.07 12.73
C GLN A 54 2.74 11.17 13.27
N GLU A 55 3.35 10.05 13.66
CA GLU A 55 4.74 9.98 14.09
C GLU A 55 5.68 10.49 12.99
N ARG A 56 5.51 9.99 11.75
CA ARG A 56 6.30 10.47 10.60
C ARG A 56 6.09 11.96 10.32
N GLN A 57 4.87 12.49 10.48
CA GLN A 57 4.62 13.92 10.34
C GLN A 57 5.31 14.72 11.44
N LYS A 58 5.23 14.26 12.70
CA LYS A 58 5.91 14.88 13.84
C LYS A 58 7.44 14.85 13.69
N GLU A 59 7.99 13.77 13.16
CA GLU A 59 9.41 13.68 12.83
C GLU A 59 9.79 14.73 11.78
N LYS A 60 9.01 14.84 10.69
CA LYS A 60 9.24 15.86 9.66
C LYS A 60 9.13 17.28 10.19
N THR A 61 8.14 17.59 11.04
CA THR A 61 8.02 18.93 11.63
C THR A 61 9.21 19.24 12.53
N LYS A 62 9.62 18.30 13.40
CA LYS A 62 10.81 18.44 14.25
C LYS A 62 12.08 18.65 13.44
N THR A 63 12.27 17.93 12.33
CA THR A 63 13.44 18.16 11.46
C THR A 63 13.38 19.53 10.78
N MET A 64 12.22 19.96 10.32
CA MET A 64 12.05 21.27 9.69
C MET A 64 12.26 22.42 10.69
N GLU A 65 11.82 22.27 11.94
CA GLU A 65 12.07 23.23 13.03
C GLU A 65 13.57 23.34 13.31
N LYS A 66 14.28 22.21 13.45
CA LYS A 66 15.74 22.21 13.59
C LYS A 66 16.45 22.92 12.43
N ILE A 67 16.01 22.68 11.20
CA ILE A 67 16.56 23.35 10.00
C ILE A 67 16.28 24.86 10.06
N LYS A 68 15.06 25.27 10.43
CA LYS A 68 14.71 26.68 10.59
C LYS A 68 15.52 27.36 11.69
N ASP A 69 15.73 26.69 12.82
CA ASP A 69 16.56 27.19 13.91
C ASP A 69 18.03 27.35 13.49
N LEU A 70 18.58 26.38 12.74
CA LEU A 70 19.91 26.49 12.16
C LEU A 70 19.99 27.64 11.13
N LYS A 71 18.98 27.78 10.26
CA LYS A 71 18.92 28.89 9.29
C LYS A 71 18.85 30.24 9.99
N ARG A 72 18.02 30.37 11.03
CA ARG A 72 17.91 31.59 11.85
C ARG A 72 19.20 31.89 12.60
N LYS A 73 19.87 30.89 13.18
CA LYS A 73 21.19 31.07 13.82
C LYS A 73 22.27 31.51 12.82
N ARG A 74 22.24 30.99 11.59
CA ARG A 74 23.13 31.45 10.50
C ARG A 74 22.81 32.86 10.03
N GLN A 75 21.53 33.25 10.02
CA GLN A 75 21.10 34.57 9.58
C GLN A 75 21.29 35.67 10.64
N GLY A 76 21.19 35.32 11.93
CA GLY A 76 21.35 36.26 13.06
C GLY A 76 22.71 36.20 13.75
N GLY A 77 23.66 35.42 13.22
CA GLY A 77 25.02 35.28 13.74
C GLY A 77 26.00 36.07 12.90
N ASP A 78 26.45 37.19 13.46
CA ASP A 78 27.59 38.01 13.03
C ASP A 78 28.90 37.21 13.20
N GLY A 79 29.09 36.18 12.37
CA GLY A 79 30.33 35.41 12.25
C GLY A 79 31.15 35.91 11.05
N PRO A 80 32.49 35.89 11.11
CA PRO A 80 33.39 36.72 10.29
C PRO A 80 33.61 36.19 8.86
N THR A 81 32.55 35.73 8.21
CA THR A 81 32.54 35.34 6.79
C THR A 81 31.19 35.77 6.21
N GLY A 82 31.04 37.09 6.05
CA GLY A 82 29.90 37.75 5.41
C GLY A 82 29.84 37.51 3.90
N THR A 83 29.84 36.26 3.49
CA THR A 83 29.56 35.86 2.11
C THR A 83 28.29 35.03 2.13
N ASN A 84 27.21 35.56 1.55
CA ASN A 84 25.99 34.81 1.28
C ASN A 84 26.33 33.55 0.48
N GLU A 85 26.49 32.39 1.14
CA GLU A 85 26.68 31.10 0.47
C GLU A 85 25.50 30.74 -0.45
N ALA A 86 24.36 31.41 -0.31
CA ALA A 86 23.20 31.30 -1.20
C ALA A 86 23.46 31.88 -2.59
N ASP A 87 24.30 32.91 -2.73
CA ASP A 87 24.63 33.52 -4.02
C ASP A 87 25.82 32.82 -4.71
N MET A 88 26.60 32.00 -3.98
CA MET A 88 27.70 31.22 -4.56
C MET A 88 27.25 30.00 -5.37
N PHE A 89 25.98 29.59 -5.26
CA PHE A 89 25.41 28.42 -5.96
C PHE A 89 24.26 28.76 -6.92
N ASP A 90 23.90 30.03 -7.08
CA ASP A 90 22.80 30.48 -7.96
C ASP A 90 23.29 31.20 -9.24
N VAL A 91 24.57 31.06 -9.58
CA VAL A 91 25.13 31.59 -10.83
C VAL A 91 25.32 30.42 -11.81
N ALA A 92 24.60 30.49 -12.94
CA ALA A 92 24.77 29.70 -14.17
C ALA A 92 23.87 28.46 -14.41
N LEU A 93 22.56 28.55 -14.18
CA LEU A 93 21.60 27.58 -14.77
C LEU A 93 20.48 28.19 -15.63
N ASP A 94 20.29 29.52 -15.63
CA ASP A 94 19.14 30.15 -16.32
C ASP A 94 19.48 30.84 -17.67
N GLU A 95 20.77 31.00 -18.03
CA GLU A 95 21.17 31.68 -19.28
C GLU A 95 21.31 30.73 -20.50
N ALA A 96 21.41 29.41 -20.29
CA ALA A 96 21.78 28.47 -21.36
C ALA A 96 20.63 27.64 -21.96
N SER A 97 19.36 27.85 -21.57
CA SER A 97 18.25 26.97 -22.01
C SER A 97 16.99 27.70 -22.51
N LYS A 98 17.13 28.71 -23.35
CA LYS A 98 16.01 29.22 -24.16
C LYS A 98 16.05 28.62 -25.58
N PRO A 99 15.25 27.58 -25.90
CA PRO A 99 14.91 27.28 -27.28
C PRO A 99 13.72 28.15 -27.71
N GLU A 100 13.95 28.97 -28.73
CA GLU A 100 12.89 29.68 -29.44
C GLU A 100 11.88 28.72 -30.09
N GLY A 101 10.62 29.17 -30.14
CA GLY A 101 9.66 28.77 -31.16
C GLY A 101 9.14 27.33 -31.09
N ARG A 102 7.99 27.14 -30.45
CA ARG A 102 6.92 26.29 -31.01
C ARG A 102 5.60 26.52 -30.30
N ASP A 103 4.76 27.28 -30.98
CA ASP A 103 3.33 27.28 -30.83
C ASP A 103 2.80 25.84 -30.73
N ARG A 104 2.45 25.43 -29.51
CA ARG A 104 1.84 24.13 -29.17
C ARG A 104 0.62 24.35 -28.27
N SER A 105 -0.12 25.43 -28.54
CA SER A 105 -1.31 25.81 -27.79
C SER A 105 -2.42 24.72 -27.83
N GLU A 106 -2.45 23.86 -28.84
CA GLU A 106 -3.59 22.93 -29.04
C GLU A 106 -3.53 21.54 -28.37
N LYS A 107 -2.44 21.17 -27.68
CA LYS A 107 -2.29 19.78 -27.17
C LYS A 107 -2.18 19.61 -25.65
N ARG A 108 -2.51 20.62 -24.84
CA ARG A 108 -2.35 20.55 -23.36
C ARG A 108 -3.63 20.44 -22.52
N ASN A 109 -4.82 20.37 -23.12
CA ASN A 109 -6.08 20.18 -22.39
C ASN A 109 -6.19 18.81 -21.69
N LYS A 110 -5.30 17.85 -22.01
CA LYS A 110 -5.22 16.56 -21.30
C LYS A 110 -4.86 16.72 -19.83
N ARG A 111 -4.11 17.76 -19.47
CA ARG A 111 -3.76 18.04 -18.06
C ARG A 111 -4.95 18.68 -17.36
N ASN A 112 -5.54 19.73 -17.93
CA ASN A 112 -6.74 20.39 -17.40
C ASN A 112 -7.90 19.40 -17.17
N LYS A 113 -8.24 18.54 -18.14
CA LYS A 113 -9.26 17.49 -17.96
C LYS A 113 -8.90 16.45 -16.90
N LYS A 114 -7.61 16.15 -16.74
CA LYS A 114 -7.11 15.25 -15.69
C LYS A 114 -7.00 15.94 -14.33
N ASP A 115 -7.04 17.26 -14.29
CA ASP A 115 -7.02 18.07 -13.08
C ASP A 115 -8.46 18.42 -12.67
N GLU A 116 -9.40 18.52 -13.60
CA GLU A 116 -10.84 18.61 -13.34
C GLU A 116 -11.40 17.29 -12.82
N LYS A 117 -11.21 16.19 -13.57
CA LYS A 117 -11.64 14.85 -13.14
C LYS A 117 -10.92 14.41 -11.86
N TYR A 118 -9.72 14.93 -11.75
CA TYR A 118 -8.67 14.51 -10.88
C TYR A 118 -8.47 15.27 -9.53
N GLY A 119 -8.46 16.60 -9.57
CA GLY A 119 -7.74 17.53 -8.65
C GLY A 119 -6.25 17.72 -8.98
N PHE A 120 -5.56 18.73 -8.43
CA PHE A 120 -4.11 18.93 -8.62
C PHE A 120 -3.31 18.36 -7.43
N GLY A 121 -2.34 17.47 -7.67
CA GLY A 121 -1.41 16.95 -6.65
C GLY A 121 -1.91 15.82 -5.74
N GLY A 122 -1.30 14.62 -5.85
CA GLY A 122 -1.45 13.52 -4.90
C GLY A 122 -2.51 12.45 -5.23
N LYS A 123 -2.46 11.29 -4.55
CA LYS A 123 -3.38 10.15 -4.78
C LYS A 123 -4.82 10.58 -4.53
N LYS A 124 -5.62 10.40 -5.56
CA LYS A 124 -6.93 10.99 -5.69
C LYS A 124 -7.93 10.04 -5.07
N ARG A 125 -8.51 10.55 -3.99
CA ARG A 125 -9.54 9.97 -3.13
C ARG A 125 -10.52 9.14 -3.96
N HIS A 126 -10.70 7.88 -3.60
CA HIS A 126 -12.04 7.33 -3.40
C HIS A 126 -13.07 7.42 -4.55
N ALA A 127 -12.67 7.70 -5.78
CA ALA A 127 -13.56 7.77 -6.96
C ALA A 127 -14.25 6.43 -7.32
N LYS A 128 -13.97 5.37 -6.55
CA LYS A 128 -14.63 4.06 -6.60
C LYS A 128 -15.13 3.59 -5.23
N SER A 129 -15.04 4.41 -4.18
CA SER A 129 -15.68 4.09 -2.91
C SER A 129 -17.02 4.78 -2.84
N ASN A 130 -17.98 4.06 -2.27
CA ASN A 130 -19.32 4.55 -2.13
C ASN A 130 -19.35 5.58 -1.00
N ASP A 131 -19.80 6.79 -1.29
CA ASP A 131 -20.15 7.82 -0.33
C ASP A 131 -21.57 7.54 0.21
N ALA A 132 -21.92 8.06 1.40
CA ALA A 132 -23.21 7.82 2.06
C ALA A 132 -24.44 8.11 1.18
N HIS A 133 -24.31 9.05 0.25
CA HIS A 133 -25.34 9.35 -0.75
C HIS A 133 -25.41 8.31 -1.89
N THR A 134 -24.28 7.73 -2.30
CA THR A 134 -24.22 6.72 -3.37
C THR A 134 -24.54 5.30 -2.89
N THR A 135 -24.44 5.01 -1.58
CA THR A 135 -24.84 3.70 -1.03
C THR A 135 -26.34 3.47 -1.01
N GLY A 136 -27.14 4.55 -1.04
CA GLY A 136 -28.61 4.50 -1.00
C GLY A 136 -29.29 4.73 -2.35
N ASP A 137 -28.54 5.09 -3.39
CA ASP A 137 -29.10 5.38 -4.71
C ASP A 137 -29.37 4.10 -5.51
N LEU A 138 -30.62 3.64 -5.50
CA LEU A 138 -31.09 2.47 -6.23
C LEU A 138 -31.72 2.83 -7.60
N THR A 139 -31.67 4.10 -8.03
CA THR A 139 -32.31 4.52 -9.28
C THR A 139 -31.70 3.86 -10.52
N GLY A 140 -30.42 3.49 -10.47
CA GLY A 140 -29.74 2.73 -11.51
C GLY A 140 -29.96 1.20 -11.46
N PHE A 141 -30.60 0.69 -10.40
CA PHE A 141 -30.83 -0.75 -10.21
C PHE A 141 -32.11 -1.20 -10.93
N SER A 142 -31.96 -1.74 -12.14
CA SER A 142 -33.05 -2.39 -12.86
C SER A 142 -32.89 -3.91 -12.84
N SER A 143 -33.73 -4.60 -12.05
CA SER A 143 -33.79 -6.06 -12.01
C SER A 143 -34.07 -6.67 -13.40
N ARG A 144 -34.80 -5.94 -14.25
CA ARG A 144 -35.16 -6.33 -15.62
C ARG A 144 -33.99 -6.25 -16.61
N LYS A 145 -33.01 -5.37 -16.36
CA LYS A 145 -31.77 -5.25 -17.15
C LYS A 145 -30.67 -6.20 -16.64
N MET A 146 -30.61 -6.41 -15.32
CA MET A 146 -29.59 -7.22 -14.67
C MET A 146 -29.90 -8.72 -14.69
N LYS A 147 -31.18 -9.09 -14.69
CA LYS A 147 -31.63 -10.45 -15.01
C LYS A 147 -31.76 -10.50 -16.52
N GLY A 148 -30.62 -10.75 -17.18
CA GLY A 148 -30.49 -10.74 -18.63
C GLY A 148 -31.73 -11.33 -19.29
N GLN A 149 -32.38 -10.52 -20.11
CA GLN A 149 -33.51 -10.96 -20.92
C GLN A 149 -33.05 -12.19 -21.69
N SER A 150 -33.52 -13.35 -21.25
CA SER A 150 -33.35 -14.63 -21.90
C SER A 150 -34.11 -14.59 -23.22
N ARG A 151 -33.53 -13.90 -24.22
CA ARG A 151 -33.79 -14.20 -25.62
C ARG A 151 -33.03 -15.49 -25.92
N PRO A 152 -33.69 -16.56 -26.36
CA PRO A 152 -33.01 -17.79 -26.72
C PRO A 152 -32.10 -17.48 -27.91
N GLY A 153 -30.78 -17.64 -27.74
CA GLY A 153 -29.84 -17.73 -28.87
C GLY A 153 -28.66 -16.75 -28.95
N ALA A 154 -28.44 -15.81 -28.02
CA ALA A 154 -27.41 -14.76 -28.27
C ALA A 154 -26.46 -14.38 -27.11
N ALA A 155 -26.16 -15.28 -26.18
CA ALA A 155 -25.08 -15.05 -25.21
C ALA A 155 -24.00 -16.14 -25.33
N LYS A 156 -22.90 -15.81 -26.02
CA LYS A 156 -21.68 -16.62 -26.14
C LYS A 156 -21.30 -17.21 -24.78
N ALA A 157 -21.50 -18.52 -24.63
CA ALA A 157 -21.09 -19.30 -23.48
C ALA A 157 -19.58 -19.22 -23.32
N ARG A 158 -19.10 -18.38 -22.37
CA ARG A 158 -17.69 -18.38 -21.98
C ARG A 158 -17.48 -19.63 -21.12
N PRO A 159 -16.68 -20.62 -21.57
CA PRO A 159 -16.49 -21.83 -20.79
C PRO A 159 -15.87 -21.49 -19.42
N GLY A 160 -16.47 -22.06 -18.38
CA GLY A 160 -16.12 -21.85 -16.99
C GLY A 160 -14.67 -22.23 -16.67
N LYS A 161 -14.19 -21.73 -15.52
CA LYS A 161 -12.78 -21.80 -15.08
C LYS A 161 -12.19 -23.22 -15.11
N ALA A 162 -13.00 -24.24 -14.84
CA ALA A 162 -12.60 -25.65 -14.90
C ALA A 162 -12.12 -26.08 -16.30
N ARG A 163 -12.77 -25.60 -17.38
CA ARG A 163 -12.39 -25.94 -18.76
C ARG A 163 -11.13 -25.21 -19.26
N ARG A 164 -10.62 -24.21 -18.53
CA ARG A 164 -9.39 -23.49 -18.89
C ARG A 164 -8.12 -24.14 -18.33
N ALA A 165 -8.24 -24.97 -17.30
CA ALA A 165 -7.10 -25.61 -16.66
C ALA A 165 -6.65 -26.91 -17.34
N GLY A 166 -7.49 -27.50 -18.21
CA GLY A 166 -7.20 -28.76 -18.90
C GLY A 166 -6.45 -28.62 -20.23
N LYS A 167 -5.92 -27.44 -20.57
CA LYS A 167 -5.01 -27.25 -21.69
C LYS A 167 -3.69 -26.67 -21.19
N LYS A 168 -2.90 -27.53 -20.58
CA LYS A 168 -1.45 -27.43 -20.54
C LYS A 168 -0.89 -28.82 -20.81
#